data_AF-A0A812IRI4-F1
#
_entry.id   AF-A0A812IRI4-F1
#
_cell.length_a   1.000
_cell.length_b   1.000
_cell.length_c   1.000
_cell.angle_alpha   90.00
_cell.angle_beta   90.00
_cell.angle_gamma   90.00
#
_symmetry.space_group_name_H-M   'P 1'
#
loop_
_entity.id
_entity.type
_entity.pdbx_description
1 polymer ?
#
loop_
_entity_poly.entity_id
_entity_poly.type
_entity_poly.pdbx_seq_one_letter_code
_entity_poly.pdbx_strand_id
1 'polypeptide(L)'
;MQQLLDYAAILAFVVVYFITRDIFLATAVLMGGVTLQVVGYLLMKKPIGNELKVTFVASMLLGGMTLILRDETFIQWKPSIVNAILALTLVGGHLIGKTFFIKKMLGQVLHLPDSAWFTLTYGWALGFTLAGALNLWVAYNFDMDTWVTFRFAGLLMINISMLIATFTYLYAKGLLNEDNLPDPKARTVYISDELTVPLRSGPSSGHRILHRGLPSGTQMEVLEVDEGAGFSRIRTSRGTEGWIRSQYLVSEPIAKLKLAAAQRAMNNAQAALAAEQAKVKELTASNRERGSTNSAYEKRIAELETELAEITRISAGAIETNAENIKLQEVNARLQDELDDIAQSRAQLEDNTFNEALMIGGGLLFLGLIANPMTVLSVNLNKIALLRNAREGARPSVVEAARVALAAGAKGITVHPRPDQRHIRTTDVYALAELLASEYPGIEFNIEGNPMANANAGGYPGLDALIERTRPAQATLVPDSDNQLTSDHGWNLTTFNSKLADKIALYQSYGARVSLFMDPDIPQIQQAQAHGAQRIELYTGPFADLYSEHGADSEAVQNSFQSYLGAARYANQIGLGVNAGHDLDLHNLTLFKQITEVAEVSIGHALICDALEMGLSASVTAYVKALA
;
A
#
# COMPACT_ATOMS: atom_id res chain seq x y z
N MET A 1 41.84 8.97 3.67
CA MET A 1 41.09 8.69 2.43
C MET A 1 39.79 7.93 2.69
N GLN A 2 39.77 6.93 3.56
CA GLN A 2 38.56 6.14 3.88
C GLN A 2 37.44 6.97 4.52
N GLN A 3 37.77 7.78 5.54
CA GLN A 3 36.80 8.68 6.18
C GLN A 3 36.19 9.71 5.21
N LEU A 4 36.93 10.17 4.19
CA LEU A 4 36.39 11.10 3.19
C LEU A 4 35.32 10.45 2.29
N LEU A 5 35.44 9.15 2.03
CA LEU A 5 34.43 8.40 1.27
C LEU A 5 33.17 8.15 2.10
N ASP A 6 33.30 7.99 3.42
CA ASP A 6 32.16 7.77 4.33
C ASP A 6 31.24 9.01 4.42
N TYR A 7 31.78 10.21 4.20
CA TYR A 7 31.00 11.45 4.16
C TYR A 7 30.51 11.85 2.76
N ALA A 8 30.94 11.16 1.70
CA ALA A 8 30.61 11.53 0.32
C ALA A 8 29.09 11.45 0.04
N ALA A 9 28.41 10.43 0.58
CA ALA A 9 26.96 10.28 0.42
C ALA A 9 26.17 11.38 1.17
N ILE A 10 26.69 11.84 2.31
CA ILE A 10 26.10 12.94 3.09
C ILE A 10 26.31 14.27 2.36
N LEU A 11 27.49 14.49 1.78
CA LEU A 11 27.75 15.68 0.97
C LEU A 11 26.85 15.71 -0.27
N ALA A 12 26.69 14.58 -0.95
CA ALA A 12 25.79 14.45 -2.10
C ALA A 12 24.33 14.75 -1.72
N PHE A 13 23.86 14.27 -0.57
CA PHE A 13 22.54 14.64 -0.02
C PHE A 13 22.40 16.16 0.10
N VAL A 14 23.36 16.82 0.74
CA VAL A 14 23.30 18.26 1.01
C VAL A 14 23.29 19.05 -0.29
N VAL A 15 24.18 18.72 -1.23
CA VAL A 15 24.26 19.37 -2.55
C VAL A 15 22.95 19.22 -3.31
N VAL A 16 22.40 18.00 -3.39
CA VAL A 16 21.13 17.75 -4.10
C VAL A 16 19.98 18.51 -3.44
N TYR A 17 19.88 18.53 -2.11
CA TYR A 17 18.84 19.28 -1.42
C TYR A 17 18.91 20.78 -1.72
N PHE A 18 20.09 21.41 -1.62
CA PHE A 18 20.21 22.85 -1.85
C PHE A 18 20.01 23.27 -3.32
N ILE A 19 20.26 22.36 -4.27
CA ILE A 19 20.00 22.60 -5.70
C ILE A 19 18.52 22.40 -6.04
N THR A 20 17.90 21.34 -5.53
CA THR A 20 16.57 20.89 -5.98
C THR A 20 15.44 21.29 -5.05
N ARG A 21 15.76 21.67 -3.80
CA ARG A 21 14.82 21.87 -2.69
C ARG A 21 13.94 20.65 -2.39
N ASP A 22 14.29 19.48 -2.92
CA ASP A 22 13.57 18.24 -2.74
C ASP A 22 14.31 17.34 -1.74
N ILE A 23 13.75 17.23 -0.53
CA ILE A 23 14.32 16.40 0.53
C ILE A 23 14.15 14.90 0.29
N PHE A 24 13.14 14.49 -0.48
CA PHE A 24 12.93 13.09 -0.83
C PHE A 24 13.95 12.63 -1.86
N LEU A 25 14.19 13.46 -2.89
CA LEU A 25 15.25 13.21 -3.87
C LEU A 25 16.63 13.18 -3.19
N ALA A 26 16.92 14.13 -2.31
CA ALA A 26 18.16 14.14 -1.54
C ALA A 26 18.31 12.86 -0.70
N THR A 27 17.23 12.41 -0.06
CA THR A 27 17.22 11.15 0.73
C THR A 27 17.47 9.92 -0.14
N ALA A 28 16.88 9.86 -1.34
CA ALA A 28 17.14 8.79 -2.30
C ALA A 28 18.60 8.77 -2.76
N VAL A 29 19.21 9.95 -2.97
CA VAL A 29 20.63 10.08 -3.33
C VAL A 29 21.55 9.61 -2.20
N LEU A 30 21.24 9.93 -0.95
CA LEU A 30 21.96 9.40 0.22
C LEU A 30 21.91 7.87 0.24
N MET A 31 20.71 7.30 0.09
CA MET A 31 20.49 5.86 0.09
C MET A 31 21.27 5.17 -1.04
N GLY A 32 21.20 5.72 -2.26
CA GLY A 32 21.97 5.24 -3.39
C GLY A 32 23.48 5.33 -3.16
N GLY A 33 23.95 6.44 -2.61
CA GLY A 33 25.37 6.67 -2.30
C GLY A 33 25.93 5.67 -1.28
N VAL A 34 25.23 5.44 -0.17
CA VAL A 34 25.65 4.46 0.85
C VAL A 34 25.58 3.03 0.29
N THR A 35 24.60 2.73 -0.57
CA THR A 35 24.48 1.42 -1.25
C THR A 35 25.65 1.18 -2.20
N LEU A 36 25.99 2.18 -3.04
CA LEU A 36 27.14 2.12 -3.93
C LEU A 36 28.45 1.95 -3.15
N GLN A 37 28.56 2.59 -1.99
CA GLN A 37 29.72 2.44 -1.12
C GLN A 37 29.84 1.00 -0.60
N VAL A 38 28.76 0.40 -0.11
CA VAL A 38 28.74 -1.01 0.34
C VAL A 38 29.08 -1.95 -0.81
N VAL A 39 28.46 -1.76 -1.98
CA VAL A 39 28.74 -2.55 -3.19
C VAL A 39 30.21 -2.41 -3.60
N GLY A 40 30.78 -1.22 -3.54
CA GLY A 40 32.20 -0.98 -3.82
C GLY A 40 33.13 -1.77 -2.90
N TYR A 41 32.83 -1.84 -1.60
CA TYR A 41 33.60 -2.66 -0.67
C TYR A 41 33.49 -4.16 -0.97
N LEU A 42 32.29 -4.63 -1.34
CA LEU A 42 32.06 -6.02 -1.74
C LEU A 42 32.85 -6.38 -3.01
N LEU A 43 32.82 -5.51 -4.03
CA LEU A 43 33.55 -5.69 -5.29
C LEU A 43 35.07 -5.65 -5.08
N MET A 44 35.56 -4.79 -4.19
CA MET A 44 36.98 -4.71 -3.82
C MET A 44 37.43 -5.83 -2.86
N LYS A 45 36.53 -6.75 -2.47
CA LYS A 45 36.78 -7.82 -1.48
C LYS A 45 37.36 -7.30 -0.16
N LYS A 46 36.99 -6.07 0.23
CA LYS A 46 37.43 -5.46 1.49
C LYS A 46 36.42 -5.77 2.59
N PRO A 47 36.86 -6.03 3.84
CA PRO A 47 35.95 -6.22 4.95
C PRO A 47 35.15 -4.93 5.21
N ILE A 48 33.83 -5.05 5.29
CA ILE A 48 32.94 -3.93 5.63
C ILE A 48 33.02 -3.71 7.14
N GLY A 49 33.45 -2.51 7.54
CA GLY A 49 33.48 -2.09 8.93
C GLY A 49 32.07 -2.06 9.55
N ASN A 50 31.98 -2.27 10.86
CA ASN A 50 30.69 -2.27 11.56
C ASN A 50 29.99 -0.90 11.45
N GLU A 51 30.74 0.19 11.41
CA GLU A 51 30.20 1.55 11.20
C GLU A 51 29.43 1.66 9.88
N LEU A 52 30.02 1.22 8.77
CA LEU A 52 29.37 1.25 7.46
C LEU A 52 28.14 0.32 7.41
N LYS A 53 28.16 -0.83 8.10
CA LYS A 53 26.98 -1.71 8.20
C LYS A 53 25.83 -1.02 8.94
N VAL A 54 26.12 -0.38 10.07
CA VAL A 54 25.12 0.35 10.85
C VAL A 54 24.57 1.52 10.05
N THR A 55 25.44 2.30 9.40
CA THR A 55 25.03 3.42 8.54
C THR A 55 24.17 2.95 7.37
N PHE A 56 24.53 1.83 6.72
CA PHE A 56 23.73 1.25 5.63
C PHE A 56 22.34 0.82 6.12
N VAL A 57 22.25 0.03 7.18
CA VAL A 57 20.97 -0.45 7.73
C VAL A 57 20.10 0.72 8.18
N ALA A 58 20.67 1.69 8.92
CA ALA A 58 19.94 2.87 9.38
C ALA A 58 19.47 3.75 8.20
N SER A 59 20.29 3.90 7.16
CA SER A 59 19.94 4.67 5.96
C SER A 59 18.85 3.98 5.15
N MET A 60 18.88 2.66 5.00
CA MET A 60 17.85 1.91 4.28
C MET A 60 16.51 1.91 5.03
N LEU A 61 16.53 1.63 6.34
CA LEU A 61 15.32 1.58 7.14
C LEU A 61 14.68 2.96 7.26
N LEU A 62 15.45 3.93 7.77
CA LEU A 62 14.87 5.22 8.06
C LEU A 62 14.75 6.10 6.81
N GLY A 63 15.58 5.89 5.78
CA GLY A 63 15.45 6.56 4.49
C GLY A 63 14.32 5.96 3.66
N GLY A 64 14.15 4.64 3.68
CA GLY A 64 13.02 3.96 3.05
C GLY A 64 11.68 4.40 3.64
N MET A 65 11.57 4.48 4.97
CA MET A 65 10.39 5.05 5.62
C MET A 65 10.13 6.50 5.20
N THR A 66 11.18 7.33 5.07
CA THR A 66 11.04 8.71 4.58
C THR A 66 10.45 8.77 3.16
N LEU A 67 10.88 7.87 2.27
CA LEU A 67 10.38 7.82 0.89
C LEU A 67 8.96 7.24 0.77
N ILE A 68 8.59 6.31 1.65
CA ILE A 68 7.26 5.68 1.68
C ILE A 68 6.22 6.61 2.30
N LEU A 69 6.52 7.18 3.46
CA LEU A 69 5.57 8.00 4.21
C LEU A 69 5.33 9.37 3.58
N ARG A 70 6.33 9.90 2.84
CA ARG A 70 6.29 11.21 2.19
C ARG A 70 5.76 12.35 3.08
N ASP A 71 6.07 12.26 4.37
CA ASP A 71 5.64 13.23 5.38
C ASP A 71 6.85 14.01 5.90
N GLU A 72 6.81 15.34 5.73
CA GLU A 72 7.86 16.25 6.20
C GLU A 72 7.97 16.24 7.73
N THR A 73 6.86 16.07 8.43
CA THR A 73 6.81 15.99 9.89
C THR A 73 7.61 14.78 10.39
N PHE A 74 7.45 13.63 9.74
CA PHE A 74 8.23 12.43 10.05
C PHE A 74 9.75 12.67 9.88
N ILE A 75 10.15 13.40 8.84
CA ILE A 75 11.56 13.73 8.59
C ILE A 75 12.10 14.64 9.71
N GLN A 76 11.29 15.61 10.13
CA GLN A 76 11.64 16.57 11.16
C GLN A 76 11.77 15.94 12.56
N TRP A 77 10.96 14.92 12.85
CA TRP A 77 10.98 14.20 14.14
C TRP A 77 12.17 13.25 14.30
N LYS A 78 12.74 12.77 13.19
CA LYS A 78 13.78 11.74 13.18
C LYS A 78 15.02 12.08 14.02
N PRO A 79 15.63 13.28 13.96
CA PRO A 79 16.75 13.63 14.83
C PRO A 79 16.38 13.62 16.32
N SER A 80 15.16 14.04 16.66
CA SER A 80 14.68 14.04 18.05
C SER A 80 14.51 12.62 18.59
N ILE A 81 14.00 11.70 17.78
CA ILE A 81 13.89 10.27 18.14
C ILE A 81 15.28 9.66 18.37
N VAL A 82 16.24 9.92 17.48
CA VAL A 82 17.62 9.41 17.63
C VAL A 82 18.26 9.94 18.90
N ASN A 83 18.15 11.25 19.16
CA ASN A 83 18.69 11.86 20.37
C ASN A 83 18.01 11.32 21.65
N ALA A 84 16.70 11.07 21.62
CA ALA A 84 15.99 10.46 22.73
C ALA A 84 16.48 9.03 23.01
N ILE A 85 16.68 8.21 21.96
CA ILE A 85 17.24 6.85 22.10
C ILE A 85 18.64 6.90 22.70
N LEU A 86 19.50 7.81 22.26
CA LEU A 86 20.86 7.97 22.82
C LEU A 86 20.81 8.37 24.30
N ALA A 87 19.97 9.34 24.66
CA ALA A 87 19.78 9.75 26.05
C ALA A 87 19.28 8.59 26.92
N LEU A 88 18.25 7.86 26.47
CA LEU A 88 17.70 6.70 27.16
C LEU A 88 18.71 5.56 27.27
N THR A 89 19.55 5.35 26.26
CA THR A 89 20.60 4.31 26.29
C THR A 89 21.66 4.64 27.35
N LEU A 90 22.08 5.90 27.44
CA LEU A 90 23.04 6.34 28.44
C LEU A 90 22.49 6.20 29.86
N VAL A 91 21.25 6.65 30.09
CA VAL A 91 20.59 6.57 31.41
C VAL A 91 20.24 5.12 31.75
N GLY A 92 19.63 4.38 30.83
CA GLY A 92 19.22 2.99 30.99
C GLY A 92 20.39 2.03 31.19
N GLY A 93 21.52 2.26 30.48
CA GLY A 93 22.75 1.49 30.69
C GLY A 93 23.27 1.59 32.12
N HIS A 94 23.14 2.77 32.74
CA HIS A 94 23.48 2.96 34.14
C HIS A 94 22.43 2.32 35.08
N LEU A 95 21.14 2.55 34.86
CA LEU A 95 20.07 2.06 35.73
C LEU A 95 19.93 0.53 35.74
N ILE A 96 20.09 -0.12 34.57
CA ILE A 96 19.88 -1.57 34.41
C ILE A 96 21.20 -2.32 34.58
N GLY A 97 22.25 -1.86 33.90
CA GLY A 97 23.53 -2.57 33.84
C GLY A 97 24.51 -2.23 34.96
N LYS A 98 24.21 -1.19 35.77
CA LYS A 98 25.13 -0.62 36.77
C LYS A 98 26.49 -0.21 36.20
N THR A 99 26.59 0.00 34.88
CA THR A 99 27.82 0.39 34.19
C THR A 99 27.59 1.64 33.34
N PHE A 100 28.53 2.58 33.36
CA PHE A 100 28.46 3.76 32.50
C PHE A 100 28.89 3.38 31.08
N PHE A 101 28.03 3.60 30.09
CA PHE A 101 28.34 3.24 28.69
C PHE A 101 29.56 4.02 28.15
N ILE A 102 29.67 5.30 28.53
CA ILE A 102 30.84 6.14 28.21
C ILE A 102 32.12 5.56 28.83
N LYS A 103 32.07 5.04 30.07
CA LYS A 103 33.20 4.34 30.71
C LYS A 103 33.59 3.08 29.94
N LYS A 104 32.64 2.34 29.38
CA LYS A 104 32.94 1.15 28.57
C LYS A 104 33.69 1.50 27.28
N MET A 105 33.42 2.67 26.69
CA MET A 105 34.06 3.13 25.46
C MET A 105 35.42 3.82 25.71
N LEU A 106 35.51 4.65 26.75
CA LEU A 106 36.67 5.52 27.01
C LEU A 106 37.53 5.08 28.20
N GLY A 107 37.11 4.08 28.98
CA GLY A 107 37.81 3.64 30.18
C GLY A 107 39.17 2.97 29.92
N GLN A 108 39.47 2.63 28.66
CA GLN A 108 40.81 2.19 28.26
C GLN A 108 41.78 3.37 28.00
N VAL A 109 41.23 4.57 27.82
CA VAL A 109 41.97 5.78 27.45
C VAL A 109 42.07 6.73 28.64
N LEU A 110 41.04 6.77 29.49
CA LEU A 110 40.95 7.65 30.65
C LEU A 110 40.60 6.84 31.90
N HIS A 111 41.44 6.94 32.92
CA HIS A 111 41.14 6.40 34.25
C HIS A 111 40.48 7.49 35.09
N LEU A 112 39.14 7.48 35.17
CA LEU A 112 38.36 8.46 35.93
C LEU A 112 37.59 7.80 37.08
N PRO A 113 37.37 8.53 38.20
CA PRO A 113 36.51 8.07 39.27
C PRO A 113 35.05 7.95 38.81
N ASP A 114 34.27 7.10 39.47
CA ASP A 114 32.87 6.83 39.08
C ASP A 114 31.97 8.07 39.15
N SER A 115 32.29 9.05 40.00
CA SER A 115 31.59 10.34 40.06
C SER A 115 31.74 11.15 38.77
N ALA A 116 32.92 11.14 38.14
CA ALA A 116 33.15 11.81 36.87
C ALA A 116 32.41 11.08 35.74
N TRP A 117 32.41 9.74 35.73
CA TRP A 117 31.63 8.96 34.76
C TRP A 117 30.13 9.20 34.88
N PHE A 118 29.63 9.37 36.11
CA PHE A 118 28.26 9.77 36.37
C PHE A 118 27.96 11.14 35.74
N THR A 119 28.76 12.17 36.05
CA THR A 119 28.55 13.52 35.50
C THR A 119 28.60 13.55 33.98
N LEU A 120 29.56 12.83 33.36
CA LEU A 120 29.65 12.74 31.91
C LEU A 120 28.43 12.02 31.30
N THR A 121 28.01 10.89 31.87
CA THR A 121 26.88 10.11 31.35
C THR A 121 25.58 10.92 31.37
N TYR A 122 25.27 11.53 32.50
CA TYR A 122 24.04 12.32 32.64
C TYR A 122 24.13 13.69 31.94
N GLY A 123 25.32 14.29 31.85
CA GLY A 123 25.55 15.51 31.08
C GLY A 123 25.32 15.30 29.58
N TRP A 124 25.83 14.20 29.02
CA TRP A 124 25.57 13.84 27.63
C TRP A 124 24.12 13.43 27.39
N ALA A 125 23.50 12.70 28.31
CA ALA A 125 22.07 12.37 28.21
C ALA A 125 21.17 13.62 28.22
N LEU A 126 21.48 14.60 29.09
CA LEU A 126 20.80 15.89 29.11
C LEU A 126 21.03 16.67 27.82
N GLY A 127 22.26 16.72 27.33
CA GLY A 127 22.58 17.39 26.07
C GLY A 127 21.84 16.80 24.87
N PHE A 128 21.74 15.47 24.76
CA PHE A 128 20.92 14.82 23.74
C PHE A 128 19.43 15.15 23.90
N THR A 129 18.92 15.16 25.13
CA THR A 129 17.52 15.52 25.41
C THR A 129 17.22 16.95 24.95
N LEU A 130 18.10 17.90 25.30
CA LEU A 130 17.97 19.30 24.89
C LEU A 130 18.12 19.48 23.38
N ALA A 131 19.05 18.76 22.74
CA ALA A 131 19.23 18.80 21.29
C ALA A 131 18.00 18.27 20.55
N GLY A 132 17.38 17.19 21.06
CA GLY A 132 16.13 16.65 20.53
C GLY A 132 14.94 17.60 20.72
N ALA A 133 14.82 18.23 21.89
CA ALA A 133 13.78 19.22 22.17
C ALA A 133 13.95 20.46 21.28
N LEU A 134 15.18 20.97 21.14
CA LEU A 134 15.49 22.11 20.29
C LEU A 134 15.23 21.80 18.81
N ASN A 135 15.53 20.58 18.34
CA ASN A 135 15.17 20.16 16.99
C ASN A 135 13.65 20.19 16.74
N LEU A 136 12.83 19.72 17.69
CA LEU A 136 11.37 19.83 17.57
C LEU A 136 10.92 21.29 17.58
N TRP A 137 11.49 22.10 18.47
CA TRP A 137 11.17 23.52 18.51
C TRP A 137 11.49 24.21 17.18
N VAL A 138 12.66 23.96 16.60
CA VAL A 138 13.00 24.51 15.28
C VAL A 138 12.05 23.99 14.20
N ALA A 139 11.74 22.70 14.21
CA ALA A 139 10.81 22.10 13.25
C ALA A 139 9.40 22.71 13.28
N TYR A 140 8.89 23.06 14.46
CA TYR A 140 7.55 23.62 14.62
C TYR A 140 7.46 25.13 14.46
N ASN A 141 8.57 25.86 14.53
CA ASN A 141 8.58 27.33 14.57
C ASN A 141 9.25 27.98 13.36
N PHE A 142 9.93 27.20 12.50
CA PHE A 142 10.68 27.72 11.35
C PHE A 142 10.39 26.92 10.08
N ASP A 143 10.75 27.50 8.94
CA ASP A 143 10.59 26.86 7.64
C ASP A 143 11.54 25.66 7.44
N MET A 144 11.27 24.90 6.39
CA MET A 144 11.99 23.67 6.08
C MET A 144 13.48 23.90 5.81
N ASP A 145 13.83 25.03 5.19
CA ASP A 145 15.22 25.39 4.88
C ASP A 145 16.02 25.73 6.13
N THR A 146 15.41 26.48 7.05
CA THR A 146 15.98 26.78 8.36
C THR A 146 16.14 25.49 9.15
N TRP A 147 15.14 24.61 9.13
CA TRP A 147 15.22 23.32 9.80
C TRP A 147 16.34 22.43 9.23
N VAL A 148 16.48 22.32 7.90
CA VAL A 148 17.56 21.54 7.28
C VAL A 148 18.93 22.13 7.64
N THR A 149 19.07 23.46 7.61
CA THR A 149 20.31 24.13 8.02
C THR A 149 20.64 23.84 9.49
N PHE A 150 19.65 23.93 10.37
CA PHE A 150 19.79 23.59 11.79
C PHE A 150 20.15 22.12 12.00
N ARG A 151 19.51 21.20 11.28
CA ARG A 151 19.78 19.76 11.37
C ARG A 151 21.24 19.43 11.10
N PHE A 152 21.86 20.03 10.08
CA PHE A 152 23.24 19.73 9.72
C PHE A 152 24.25 20.57 10.47
N ALA A 153 24.08 21.90 10.48
CA ALA A 153 25.04 22.80 11.11
C ALA A 153 24.74 23.03 12.59
N GLY A 154 23.48 23.26 12.95
CA GLY A 154 23.05 23.53 14.33
C GLY A 154 23.32 22.35 15.27
N LEU A 155 22.87 21.13 14.92
CA LEU A 155 23.12 19.94 15.73
C LEU A 155 24.62 19.60 15.83
N LEU A 156 25.40 19.86 14.77
CA LEU A 156 26.85 19.70 14.79
C LEU A 156 27.50 20.67 15.80
N MET A 157 27.09 21.94 15.79
CA MET A 157 27.57 22.93 16.73
C MET A 157 27.24 22.55 18.18
N ILE A 158 26.04 22.03 18.44
CA ILE A 158 25.65 21.54 19.77
C ILE A 158 26.58 20.41 20.22
N ASN A 159 26.86 19.43 19.35
CA ASN A 159 27.78 18.33 19.67
C ASN A 159 29.20 18.83 19.98
N ILE A 160 29.71 19.80 19.21
CA ILE A 160 31.01 20.43 19.47
C ILE A 160 30.99 21.17 20.81
N SER A 161 29.94 21.93 21.11
CA SER A 161 29.80 22.61 22.40
C SER A 161 29.77 21.64 23.58
N MET A 162 29.08 20.50 23.45
CA MET A 162 29.06 19.44 24.46
C MET A 162 30.44 18.80 24.66
N LEU A 163 31.19 18.61 23.57
CA LEU A 163 32.56 18.10 23.65
C LEU A 163 33.48 19.10 24.36
N ILE A 164 33.40 20.39 24.00
CA ILE A 164 34.16 21.45 24.67
C ILE A 164 33.80 21.48 26.16
N ALA A 165 32.51 21.47 26.50
CA ALA A 165 32.06 21.44 27.89
C ALA A 165 32.58 20.22 28.66
N THR A 166 32.67 19.05 28.01
CA THR A 166 33.27 17.84 28.57
C THR A 166 34.75 18.05 28.90
N PHE A 167 35.54 18.55 27.94
CA PHE A 167 36.95 18.83 28.16
C PHE A 167 37.17 19.91 29.22
N THR A 168 36.38 20.99 29.20
CA THR A 168 36.43 22.06 30.19
C THR A 168 36.10 21.52 31.59
N TYR A 169 35.08 20.67 31.73
CA TYR A 169 34.75 20.02 33.00
C TYR A 169 35.89 19.14 33.53
N LEU A 170 36.46 18.29 32.67
CA LEU A 170 37.55 17.40 33.06
C LEU A 170 38.82 18.17 33.42
N TYR A 171 39.14 19.23 32.68
CA TYR A 171 40.25 20.13 32.98
C TYR A 171 40.02 20.89 34.29
N ALA A 172 38.85 21.50 34.48
CA ALA A 172 38.52 22.26 35.68
C ALA A 172 38.49 21.41 36.96
N LYS A 173 38.21 20.10 36.83
CA LYS A 173 38.27 19.13 37.95
C LYS A 173 39.64 18.50 38.15
N GLY A 174 40.67 18.89 37.37
CA GLY A 174 42.01 18.32 37.47
C GLY A 174 42.05 16.83 37.13
N LEU A 175 41.11 16.36 36.32
CA LEU A 175 41.00 14.93 35.96
C LEU A 175 41.87 14.57 34.74
N LEU A 176 42.41 15.58 34.04
CA LEU A 176 43.35 15.44 32.93
C LEU A 176 44.81 15.59 33.39
N ASN A 177 45.20 14.84 34.43
CA ASN A 177 46.58 14.84 34.98
C ASN A 177 47.34 13.58 34.55
N GLU A 178 48.68 13.61 34.59
CA GLU A 178 49.56 12.49 34.18
C GLU A 178 49.24 11.17 34.91
N ASP A 179 48.77 11.23 36.16
CA ASP A 179 48.37 10.03 36.95
C ASP A 179 47.14 9.30 36.38
N ASN A 180 46.29 9.98 35.61
CA ASN A 180 45.08 9.41 35.00
C ASN A 180 45.27 9.04 33.51
N LEU A 181 46.47 9.29 32.98
CA LEU A 181 46.92 8.92 31.64
C LEU A 181 47.85 7.69 31.75
N PRO A 182 47.82 6.74 30.80
CA PRO A 182 48.72 5.59 30.86
C PRO A 182 50.20 6.00 30.66
N ASP A 183 51.11 5.58 31.56
CA ASP A 183 52.56 5.83 31.43
C ASP A 183 53.14 5.00 30.27
N PRO A 184 53.58 5.64 29.16
CA PRO A 184 54.08 4.93 27.99
C PRO A 184 55.46 4.28 28.20
N LYS A 185 56.14 4.48 29.35
CA LYS A 185 57.49 3.95 29.64
C LYS A 185 57.54 2.84 30.70
N ALA A 186 56.50 2.65 31.50
CA ALA A 186 56.48 1.61 32.52
C ALA A 186 56.35 0.21 31.89
N ARG A 187 57.32 -0.67 32.16
CA ARG A 187 57.27 -2.09 31.78
C ARG A 187 57.57 -2.98 32.96
N THR A 188 56.66 -3.90 33.25
CA THR A 188 56.85 -4.95 34.24
C THR A 188 57.94 -5.91 33.76
N VAL A 189 58.97 -6.12 34.58
CA VAL A 189 60.05 -7.09 34.34
C VAL A 189 60.02 -8.15 35.44
N TYR A 190 60.45 -9.38 35.10
CA TYR A 190 60.38 -10.55 35.99
C TYR A 190 61.76 -11.19 36.15
N ILE A 191 62.01 -11.82 37.31
CA ILE A 191 63.21 -12.65 37.56
C ILE A 191 63.01 -14.00 36.86
N SER A 192 64.06 -14.51 36.18
CA SER A 192 64.00 -15.80 35.46
C SER A 192 63.85 -16.99 36.41
N ASP A 193 63.04 -17.97 36.00
CA ASP A 193 62.73 -19.22 36.70
C ASP A 193 63.72 -20.37 36.38
N GLU A 194 64.79 -20.10 35.63
CA GLU A 194 65.74 -21.12 35.16
C GLU A 194 66.91 -21.34 36.15
N LEU A 195 66.81 -22.38 36.98
CA LEU A 195 67.90 -22.84 37.85
C LEU A 195 68.76 -23.91 37.16
N THR A 196 70.09 -23.80 37.23
CA THR A 196 71.04 -24.82 36.75
C THR A 196 71.83 -25.44 37.89
N VAL A 197 71.99 -26.77 37.90
CA VAL A 197 72.66 -27.50 38.99
C VAL A 197 73.85 -28.32 38.46
N PRO A 198 75.02 -28.30 39.13
CA PRO A 198 76.18 -29.08 38.70
C PRO A 198 76.09 -30.55 39.10
N LEU A 199 76.40 -31.46 38.17
CA LEU A 199 76.56 -32.90 38.41
C LEU A 199 78.01 -33.19 38.78
N ARG A 200 78.27 -33.98 39.82
CA ARG A 200 79.64 -34.24 40.34
C ARG A 200 80.01 -35.72 40.31
N SER A 201 81.30 -35.99 40.42
CA SER A 201 81.85 -37.36 40.43
C SER A 201 81.75 -38.09 41.78
N GLY A 202 81.43 -37.40 42.87
CA GLY A 202 81.27 -37.98 44.21
C GLY A 202 80.36 -37.15 45.13
N PRO A 203 79.95 -37.68 46.29
CA PRO A 203 78.95 -37.10 47.19
C PRO A 203 79.50 -35.95 48.06
N SER A 204 80.23 -35.01 47.46
CA SER A 204 80.61 -33.77 48.14
C SER A 204 80.85 -32.62 47.15
N SER A 205 80.77 -31.37 47.64
CA SER A 205 81.03 -30.16 46.84
C SER A 205 82.48 -30.05 46.35
N GLY A 206 83.42 -30.82 46.91
CA GLY A 206 84.83 -30.84 46.51
C GLY A 206 85.13 -31.71 45.28
N HIS A 207 84.18 -32.57 44.85
CA HIS A 207 84.41 -33.49 43.75
C HIS A 207 84.31 -32.83 42.37
N ARG A 208 85.05 -33.37 41.39
CA ARG A 208 85.10 -32.91 39.99
C ARG A 208 83.69 -32.84 39.40
N ILE A 209 83.35 -31.69 38.82
CA ILE A 209 82.08 -31.46 38.12
C ILE A 209 82.11 -32.22 36.79
N LEU A 210 81.18 -33.15 36.63
CA LEU A 210 80.95 -33.90 35.39
C LEU A 210 80.07 -33.11 34.40
N HIS A 211 79.14 -32.29 34.90
CA HIS A 211 78.29 -31.42 34.08
C HIS A 211 78.01 -30.09 34.80
N ARG A 212 78.22 -28.95 34.14
CA ARG A 212 78.23 -27.62 34.81
C ARG A 212 76.85 -26.98 35.03
N GLY A 213 75.81 -27.43 34.34
CA GLY A 213 74.48 -26.87 34.51
C GLY A 213 73.40 -27.74 33.90
N LEU A 214 72.90 -28.70 34.68
CA LEU A 214 71.68 -29.42 34.34
C LEU A 214 70.50 -28.46 34.54
N PRO A 215 69.69 -28.17 33.50
CA PRO A 215 68.55 -27.26 33.63
C PRO A 215 67.46 -27.89 34.49
N SER A 216 66.72 -27.03 35.22
CA SER A 216 65.53 -27.43 35.95
C SER A 216 64.53 -28.21 35.06
N GLY A 217 63.99 -29.31 35.59
CA GLY A 217 63.08 -30.20 34.85
C GLY A 217 63.75 -31.30 34.02
N THR A 218 65.08 -31.45 34.08
CA THR A 218 65.76 -32.59 33.46
C THR A 218 65.33 -33.90 34.15
N GLN A 219 64.78 -34.85 33.38
CA GLN A 219 64.38 -36.15 33.90
C GLN A 219 65.59 -37.05 34.17
N MET A 220 65.61 -37.69 35.33
CA MET A 220 66.72 -38.51 35.81
C MET A 220 66.20 -39.67 36.68
N GLU A 221 66.99 -40.73 36.78
CA GLU A 221 66.74 -41.85 37.69
C GLU A 221 67.64 -41.72 38.91
N VAL A 222 67.10 -41.93 40.12
CA VAL A 222 67.89 -41.99 41.35
C VAL A 222 68.36 -43.42 41.56
N LEU A 223 69.68 -43.62 41.64
CA LEU A 223 70.31 -44.92 41.81
C LEU A 223 70.62 -45.22 43.28
N GLU A 224 71.04 -44.21 44.02
CA GLU A 224 71.50 -44.33 45.41
C GLU A 224 71.31 -42.99 46.14
N VAL A 225 70.98 -43.02 47.43
CA VAL A 225 70.80 -41.82 48.26
C VAL A 225 71.74 -41.92 49.47
N ASP A 226 72.61 -40.93 49.61
CA ASP A 226 73.47 -40.75 50.79
C ASP A 226 72.85 -39.68 51.69
N GLU A 227 72.08 -40.11 52.69
CA GLU A 227 71.41 -39.23 53.64
C GLU A 227 72.41 -38.46 54.53
N GLY A 228 73.58 -39.03 54.81
CA GLY A 228 74.61 -38.41 55.64
C GLY A 228 75.32 -37.23 54.95
N ALA A 229 75.56 -37.35 53.64
CA ALA A 229 76.17 -36.29 52.84
C ALA A 229 75.15 -35.33 52.20
N GLY A 230 73.88 -35.71 52.11
CA GLY A 230 72.82 -34.94 51.44
C GLY A 230 72.94 -34.94 49.92
N PHE A 231 73.52 -36.00 49.34
CA PHE A 231 73.67 -36.20 47.90
C PHE A 231 72.96 -37.48 47.43
N SER A 232 72.45 -37.44 46.21
CA SER A 232 71.88 -38.60 45.53
C SER A 232 72.70 -38.88 44.27
N ARG A 233 73.01 -40.16 44.02
CA ARG A 233 73.58 -40.62 42.76
C ARG A 233 72.45 -40.77 41.76
N ILE A 234 72.57 -40.12 40.62
CA ILE A 234 71.56 -40.12 39.57
C ILE A 234 72.14 -40.61 38.25
N ARG A 235 71.26 -41.08 37.37
CA ARG A 235 71.54 -41.34 35.96
C ARG A 235 70.63 -40.45 35.10
N THR A 236 71.25 -39.69 34.21
CA THR A 236 70.52 -38.87 33.23
C THR A 236 70.00 -39.74 32.08
N SER A 237 68.99 -39.25 31.35
CA SER A 237 68.46 -39.94 30.15
C SER A 237 69.50 -40.19 29.05
N ARG A 238 70.64 -39.49 29.08
CA ARG A 238 71.79 -39.69 28.17
C ARG A 238 72.83 -40.69 28.71
N GLY A 239 72.52 -41.39 29.80
CA GLY A 239 73.36 -42.44 30.39
C GLY A 239 74.51 -41.93 31.28
N THR A 240 74.67 -40.61 31.47
CA THR A 240 75.68 -40.07 32.38
C THR A 240 75.27 -40.26 33.83
N GLU A 241 76.14 -40.86 34.64
CA GLU A 241 75.96 -41.02 36.08
C GLU A 241 76.79 -40.02 36.88
N GLY A 242 76.26 -39.58 38.02
CA GLY A 242 76.98 -38.71 38.94
C GLY A 242 76.15 -38.35 40.16
N TRP A 243 76.70 -37.52 41.03
CA TRP A 243 76.09 -37.11 42.29
C TRP A 243 75.58 -35.67 42.22
N ILE A 244 74.37 -35.45 42.72
CA ILE A 244 73.70 -34.15 42.83
C ILE A 244 73.15 -33.99 44.26
N ARG A 245 73.02 -32.75 44.75
CA ARG A 245 72.41 -32.54 46.08
C ARG A 245 70.94 -32.95 46.06
N SER A 246 70.54 -33.76 47.04
CA SER A 246 69.20 -34.35 47.10
C SER A 246 68.09 -33.29 47.20
N GLN A 247 68.37 -32.13 47.80
CA GLN A 247 67.42 -31.02 47.94
C GLN A 247 66.90 -30.43 46.61
N TYR A 248 67.59 -30.67 45.49
CA TYR A 248 67.18 -30.20 44.16
C TYR A 248 66.33 -31.22 43.40
N LEU A 249 66.19 -32.44 43.94
CA LEU A 249 65.40 -33.49 43.35
C LEU A 249 63.97 -33.40 43.88
N VAL A 250 63.02 -33.43 42.95
CA VAL A 250 61.58 -33.46 43.24
C VAL A 250 60.98 -34.65 42.50
N SER A 251 60.01 -35.32 43.13
CA SER A 251 59.35 -36.50 42.55
C SER A 251 58.33 -36.15 41.46
N GLU A 252 57.88 -34.89 41.41
CA GLU A 252 56.88 -34.42 40.44
C GLU A 252 57.48 -33.48 39.39
N PRO A 253 56.91 -33.43 38.16
CA PRO A 253 57.33 -32.47 37.15
C PRO A 253 57.23 -31.02 37.64
N ILE A 254 58.21 -30.19 37.28
CA ILE A 254 58.23 -28.76 37.61
C ILE A 254 57.04 -28.00 37.01
N ALA A 255 56.71 -26.84 37.58
CA ALA A 255 55.57 -26.01 37.19
C ALA A 255 55.55 -25.69 35.67
N LYS A 256 56.70 -25.43 35.05
CA LYS A 256 56.82 -25.19 33.60
C LYS A 256 56.29 -26.35 32.74
N LEU A 257 56.62 -27.60 33.12
CA LEU A 257 56.14 -28.79 32.41
C LEU A 257 54.65 -29.04 32.68
N LYS A 258 54.20 -28.82 33.93
CA LYS A 258 52.77 -28.89 34.29
C LYS A 258 51.95 -27.84 33.53
N LEU A 259 52.45 -26.61 33.40
CA LEU A 259 51.81 -25.53 32.64
C LEU A 259 51.76 -25.86 31.15
N ALA A 260 52.84 -26.36 30.55
CA ALA A 260 52.83 -26.77 29.14
C ALA A 260 51.86 -27.94 28.88
N ALA A 261 51.71 -28.86 29.83
CA ALA A 261 50.70 -29.92 29.76
C ALA A 261 49.28 -29.36 29.91
N ALA A 262 49.04 -28.49 30.90
CA ALA A 262 47.75 -27.83 31.13
C ALA A 262 47.33 -26.95 29.94
N GLN A 263 48.27 -26.21 29.34
CA GLN A 263 48.01 -25.38 28.16
C GLN A 263 47.63 -26.25 26.95
N ARG A 264 48.29 -27.39 26.75
CA ARG A 264 47.89 -28.35 25.71
C ARG A 264 46.48 -28.91 25.98
N ALA A 265 46.18 -29.28 27.22
CA ALA A 265 44.85 -29.74 27.60
C ALA A 265 43.78 -28.66 27.38
N MET A 266 44.07 -27.41 27.76
CA MET A 266 43.20 -26.26 27.55
C MET A 266 42.96 -26.00 26.05
N ASN A 267 44.02 -26.00 25.23
CA ASN A 267 43.90 -25.80 23.79
C ASN A 267 43.05 -26.91 23.15
N ASN A 268 43.24 -28.16 23.56
CA ASN A 268 42.42 -29.29 23.10
C ASN A 268 40.96 -29.14 23.52
N ALA A 269 40.71 -28.74 24.77
CA ALA A 269 39.36 -28.49 25.27
C ALA A 269 38.68 -27.32 24.55
N GLN A 270 39.42 -26.25 24.24
CA GLN A 270 38.93 -25.12 23.45
C GLN A 270 38.60 -25.52 22.02
N ALA A 271 39.46 -26.34 21.38
CA ALA A 271 39.19 -26.87 20.05
C ALA A 271 37.94 -27.76 20.04
N ALA A 272 37.77 -28.62 21.06
CA ALA A 272 36.57 -29.44 21.23
C ALA A 272 35.30 -28.59 21.46
N LEU A 273 35.39 -27.55 22.31
CA LEU A 273 34.29 -26.62 22.54
C LEU A 273 33.88 -25.87 21.27
N ALA A 274 34.86 -25.42 20.48
CA ALA A 274 34.59 -24.74 19.21
C ALA A 274 33.90 -25.67 18.20
N ALA A 275 34.31 -26.95 18.14
CA ALA A 275 33.66 -27.96 17.31
C ALA A 275 32.21 -28.20 17.74
N GLU A 276 31.95 -28.31 19.05
CA GLU A 276 30.60 -28.52 19.57
C GLU A 276 29.71 -27.28 19.35
N GLN A 277 30.25 -26.07 19.52
CA GLN A 277 29.54 -24.83 19.21
C GLN A 277 29.17 -24.71 17.73
N ALA A 278 30.06 -25.15 16.83
CA ALA A 278 29.76 -25.21 15.40
C ALA A 278 28.59 -26.16 15.11
N LYS A 279 28.57 -27.33 15.77
CA LYS A 279 27.49 -28.32 15.66
C LYS A 279 26.16 -27.81 16.20
N VAL A 280 26.16 -27.12 17.35
CA VAL A 280 24.96 -26.47 17.90
C VAL A 280 24.41 -25.42 16.94
N LYS A 281 25.29 -24.61 16.32
CA LYS A 281 24.90 -23.60 15.34
C LYS A 281 24.26 -24.22 14.11
N GLU A 282 24.84 -25.31 13.59
CA GLU A 282 24.28 -26.08 12.47
C GLU A 282 22.91 -26.67 12.80
N LEU A 283 22.78 -27.35 13.96
CA LEU A 283 21.50 -27.89 14.42
C LEU A 283 20.43 -26.81 14.64
N THR A 284 20.83 -25.64 15.15
CA THR A 284 19.92 -24.50 15.33
C THR A 284 19.43 -23.96 13.98
N ALA A 285 20.32 -23.88 12.99
CA ALA A 285 19.94 -23.49 11.63
C ALA A 285 18.98 -24.50 11.01
N SER A 286 19.27 -25.80 11.13
CA SER A 286 18.39 -26.88 10.64
C SER A 286 17.02 -26.87 11.34
N ASN A 287 16.96 -26.63 12.64
CA ASN A 287 15.68 -26.49 13.36
C ASN A 287 14.88 -25.26 12.92
N ARG A 288 15.54 -24.14 12.62
CA ARG A 288 14.86 -22.95 12.08
C ARG A 288 14.27 -23.23 10.70
N GLU A 289 15.03 -23.90 9.83
CA GLU A 289 14.57 -24.31 8.51
C GLU A 289 13.34 -25.23 8.62
N ARG A 290 13.43 -26.29 9.45
CA ARG A 290 12.28 -27.17 9.74
C ARG A 290 11.08 -26.41 10.30
N GLY A 291 11.30 -25.43 11.18
CA GLY A 291 10.24 -24.56 11.70
C GLY A 291 9.56 -23.74 10.60
N SER A 292 10.33 -23.17 9.68
CA SER A 292 9.76 -22.45 8.53
C SER A 292 8.98 -23.38 7.58
N THR A 293 9.48 -24.59 7.34
CA THR A 293 8.80 -25.60 6.54
C THR A 293 7.50 -26.06 7.18
N ASN A 294 7.49 -26.30 8.51
CA ASN A 294 6.27 -26.64 9.23
C ASN A 294 5.23 -25.53 9.17
N SER A 295 5.62 -24.26 9.36
CA SER A 295 4.70 -23.13 9.24
C SER A 295 4.13 -23.00 7.83
N ALA A 296 4.93 -23.27 6.79
CA ALA A 296 4.45 -23.31 5.42
C ALA A 296 3.44 -24.46 5.19
N TYR A 297 3.68 -25.64 5.77
CA TYR A 297 2.73 -26.75 5.71
C TYR A 297 1.44 -26.44 6.49
N GLU A 298 1.50 -25.85 7.68
CA GLU A 298 0.33 -25.42 8.44
C GLU A 298 -0.52 -24.41 7.66
N LYS A 299 0.13 -23.43 7.02
CA LYS A 299 -0.56 -22.48 6.14
C LYS A 299 -1.23 -23.21 4.98
N ARG A 300 -0.53 -24.16 4.34
CA ARG A 300 -1.09 -24.92 3.22
C ARG A 300 -2.26 -25.81 3.65
N ILE A 301 -2.21 -26.38 4.84
CA ILE A 301 -3.33 -27.15 5.42
C ILE A 301 -4.53 -26.23 5.64
N ALA A 302 -4.35 -25.04 6.22
CA ALA A 302 -5.45 -24.09 6.44
C ALA A 302 -6.07 -23.58 5.12
N GLU A 303 -5.25 -23.34 4.10
CA GLU A 303 -5.72 -23.01 2.75
C GLU A 303 -6.56 -24.16 2.17
N LEU A 304 -6.07 -25.40 2.26
CA LEU A 304 -6.78 -26.58 1.76
C LEU A 304 -8.07 -26.87 2.56
N GLU A 305 -8.10 -26.61 3.86
CA GLU A 305 -9.31 -26.71 4.68
C GLU A 305 -10.36 -25.68 4.25
N THR A 306 -9.93 -24.46 3.93
CA THR A 306 -10.81 -23.41 3.41
C THR A 306 -11.35 -23.78 2.03
N GLU A 307 -10.49 -24.28 1.14
CA GLU A 307 -10.86 -24.74 -0.19
C GLU A 307 -11.82 -25.94 -0.11
N LEU A 308 -11.56 -26.90 0.79
CA LEU A 308 -12.45 -28.03 1.03
C LEU A 308 -13.79 -27.59 1.60
N ALA A 309 -13.81 -26.61 2.52
CA ALA A 309 -15.05 -26.04 3.05
C ALA A 309 -15.85 -25.32 1.96
N GLU A 310 -15.18 -24.59 1.08
CA GLU A 310 -15.80 -23.94 -0.07
C GLU A 310 -16.39 -24.96 -1.06
N ILE A 311 -15.63 -26.01 -1.42
CA ILE A 311 -16.10 -27.09 -2.29
C ILE A 311 -17.28 -27.83 -1.64
N THR A 312 -17.23 -28.08 -0.32
CA THR A 312 -18.32 -28.74 0.42
C THR A 312 -19.56 -27.86 0.42
N ARG A 313 -19.41 -26.55 0.60
CA ARG A 313 -20.51 -25.58 0.52
C ARG A 313 -21.09 -25.48 -0.88
N ILE A 314 -20.25 -25.43 -1.91
CA ILE A 314 -20.68 -25.42 -3.31
C ILE A 314 -21.41 -26.73 -3.64
N SER A 315 -20.91 -27.86 -3.16
CA SER A 315 -21.55 -29.16 -3.34
C SER A 315 -22.88 -29.26 -2.57
N ALA A 316 -22.96 -28.70 -1.37
CA ALA A 316 -24.21 -28.60 -0.60
C ALA A 316 -25.23 -27.69 -1.30
N GLY A 317 -24.78 -26.55 -1.83
CA GLY A 317 -25.59 -25.66 -2.66
C GLY A 317 -26.04 -26.34 -3.95
N ALA A 318 -25.20 -27.15 -4.60
CA ALA A 318 -25.58 -27.92 -5.78
C ALA A 318 -26.63 -28.99 -5.47
N ILE A 319 -26.58 -29.62 -4.28
CA ILE A 319 -27.63 -30.55 -3.83
C ILE A 319 -28.93 -29.79 -3.56
N GLU A 320 -28.88 -28.60 -2.95
CA GLU A 320 -30.05 -27.75 -2.69
C GLU A 320 -30.66 -27.23 -3.99
N THR A 321 -29.84 -26.73 -4.92
CA THR A 321 -30.27 -26.33 -6.27
C THR A 321 -30.81 -27.52 -7.06
N ASN A 322 -30.25 -28.72 -6.93
CA ASN A 322 -30.81 -29.91 -7.56
C ASN A 322 -32.15 -30.33 -6.93
N ALA A 323 -32.28 -30.21 -5.61
CA ALA A 323 -33.55 -30.45 -4.89
C ALA A 323 -34.61 -29.40 -5.27
N GLU A 324 -34.23 -28.14 -5.44
CA GLU A 324 -35.08 -27.07 -5.96
C GLU A 324 -35.44 -27.30 -7.42
N ASN A 325 -34.49 -27.76 -8.26
CA ASN A 325 -34.78 -28.12 -9.64
C ASN A 325 -35.75 -29.30 -9.73
N ILE A 326 -35.62 -30.32 -8.87
CA ILE A 326 -36.58 -31.43 -8.79
C ILE A 326 -37.96 -30.89 -8.37
N LYS A 327 -38.03 -30.03 -7.35
CA LYS A 327 -39.30 -29.38 -6.96
C LYS A 327 -39.87 -28.49 -8.05
N LEU A 328 -39.05 -27.73 -8.76
CA LEU A 328 -39.46 -26.89 -9.88
C LEU A 328 -39.90 -27.73 -11.07
N GLN A 329 -39.30 -28.91 -11.29
CA GLN A 329 -39.77 -29.88 -12.28
C GLN A 329 -41.10 -30.51 -11.87
N GLU A 330 -41.29 -30.84 -10.58
CA GLU A 330 -42.59 -31.31 -10.05
C GLU A 330 -43.67 -30.22 -10.15
N VAL A 331 -43.32 -28.97 -9.86
CA VAL A 331 -44.22 -27.80 -10.01
C VAL A 331 -44.49 -27.55 -11.48
N ASN A 332 -43.49 -27.63 -12.37
CA ASN A 332 -43.70 -27.49 -13.81
C ASN A 332 -44.55 -28.62 -14.37
N ALA A 333 -44.37 -29.87 -13.92
CA ALA A 333 -45.20 -30.99 -14.30
C ALA A 333 -46.65 -30.80 -13.80
N ARG A 334 -46.83 -30.34 -12.55
CA ARG A 334 -48.15 -30.00 -12.01
C ARG A 334 -48.81 -28.83 -12.76
N LEU A 335 -48.05 -27.79 -13.07
CA LEU A 335 -48.52 -26.65 -13.84
C LEU A 335 -48.83 -27.03 -15.28
N GLN A 336 -48.11 -28.01 -15.86
CA GLN A 336 -48.43 -28.61 -17.15
C GLN A 336 -49.71 -29.43 -17.09
N ASP A 337 -49.91 -30.24 -16.03
CA ASP A 337 -51.17 -30.95 -15.82
C ASP A 337 -52.35 -29.97 -15.60
N GLU A 338 -52.15 -28.88 -14.86
CA GLU A 338 -53.15 -27.80 -14.70
C GLU A 338 -53.40 -27.06 -16.02
N LEU A 339 -52.35 -26.83 -16.82
CA LEU A 339 -52.48 -26.24 -18.16
C LEU A 339 -53.22 -27.17 -19.12
N ASP A 340 -53.03 -28.48 -19.01
CA ASP A 340 -53.73 -29.48 -19.82
C ASP A 340 -55.21 -29.61 -19.39
N ASP A 341 -55.51 -29.55 -18.09
CA ASP A 341 -56.88 -29.51 -17.55
C ASP A 341 -57.60 -28.20 -17.92
N ILE A 342 -56.89 -27.07 -17.87
CA ILE A 342 -57.36 -25.78 -18.36
C ILE A 342 -57.54 -25.80 -19.88
N ALA A 343 -56.64 -26.44 -20.64
CA ALA A 343 -56.75 -26.57 -22.09
C ALA A 343 -57.92 -27.45 -22.49
N GLN A 344 -58.21 -28.52 -21.74
CA GLN A 344 -59.38 -29.37 -21.94
C GLN A 344 -60.68 -28.63 -21.60
N SER A 345 -60.68 -27.84 -20.52
CA SER A 345 -61.77 -26.93 -20.18
C SER A 345 -61.96 -25.85 -21.26
N ARG A 346 -60.86 -25.36 -21.85
CA ARG A 346 -60.85 -24.39 -22.95
C ARG A 346 -61.38 -24.98 -24.25
N ALA A 347 -61.09 -26.23 -24.56
CA ALA A 347 -61.63 -26.93 -25.74
C ALA A 347 -63.16 -27.08 -25.69
N GLN A 348 -63.75 -27.20 -24.49
CA GLN A 348 -65.20 -27.16 -24.29
C GLN A 348 -65.80 -25.75 -24.40
N LEU A 349 -65.02 -24.70 -24.11
CA LEU A 349 -65.40 -23.29 -24.25
C LEU A 349 -65.18 -22.75 -25.68
N GLU A 350 -64.25 -23.33 -26.44
CA GLU A 350 -63.91 -22.99 -27.83
C GLU A 350 -65.02 -23.35 -28.82
N ASP A 351 -65.75 -24.45 -28.61
CA ASP A 351 -66.84 -24.85 -29.52
C ASP A 351 -68.00 -23.83 -29.53
N ASN A 352 -68.23 -23.13 -28.41
CA ASN A 352 -69.25 -22.08 -28.29
C ASN A 352 -68.77 -20.69 -28.76
N THR A 353 -67.45 -20.43 -28.71
CA THR A 353 -66.87 -19.14 -29.14
C THR A 353 -66.41 -19.14 -30.61
N PHE A 354 -66.27 -20.31 -31.24
CA PHE A 354 -65.88 -20.49 -32.65
C PHE A 354 -66.87 -19.86 -33.65
N ASN A 355 -68.17 -19.84 -33.33
CA ASN A 355 -69.18 -19.24 -34.22
C ASN A 355 -69.22 -17.71 -34.18
N GLU A 356 -68.77 -17.07 -33.08
CA GLU A 356 -68.70 -15.61 -32.98
C GLU A 356 -67.34 -15.05 -33.44
N ALA A 357 -66.25 -15.81 -33.32
CA ALA A 357 -64.90 -15.37 -33.67
C ALA A 357 -64.59 -15.36 -35.19
N LEU A 358 -65.34 -16.10 -36.02
CA LEU A 358 -65.15 -16.12 -37.48
C LEU A 358 -65.44 -14.76 -38.14
N MET A 359 -66.27 -13.92 -37.52
CA MET A 359 -66.61 -12.57 -38.03
C MET A 359 -65.63 -11.48 -37.57
N ILE A 360 -64.81 -11.74 -36.53
CA ILE A 360 -63.86 -10.75 -35.98
C ILE A 360 -62.41 -11.05 -36.44
N GLY A 361 -62.08 -12.32 -36.68
CA GLY A 361 -60.73 -12.77 -37.04
C GLY A 361 -60.16 -12.24 -38.36
N GLY A 362 -61.01 -11.82 -39.31
CA GLY A 362 -60.56 -11.21 -40.57
C GLY A 362 -59.91 -9.83 -40.40
N GLY A 363 -60.15 -9.12 -39.29
CA GLY A 363 -59.64 -7.76 -39.05
C GLY A 363 -58.30 -7.71 -38.30
N LEU A 364 -57.95 -8.74 -37.52
CA LEU A 364 -56.80 -8.67 -36.59
C LEU A 364 -55.46 -9.08 -37.24
N LEU A 365 -55.48 -9.76 -38.39
CA LEU A 365 -54.27 -10.11 -39.15
C LEU A 365 -53.63 -8.90 -39.88
N PHE A 366 -54.29 -7.74 -39.91
CA PHE A 366 -53.72 -6.48 -40.43
C PHE A 366 -53.09 -5.59 -39.33
N LEU A 367 -53.31 -5.88 -38.05
CA LEU A 367 -52.82 -5.08 -36.91
C LEU A 367 -51.47 -5.55 -36.35
N GLY A 368 -51.03 -6.76 -36.68
CA GLY A 368 -49.71 -7.30 -36.28
C GLY A 368 -48.51 -6.70 -37.01
N LEU A 369 -48.73 -5.76 -37.95
CA LEU A 369 -47.70 -4.97 -38.65
C LEU A 369 -47.61 -3.52 -38.15
N ILE A 370 -48.37 -3.15 -37.10
CA ILE A 370 -48.44 -1.80 -36.53
C ILE A 370 -48.27 -1.89 -35.01
N ALA A 371 -47.05 -2.19 -34.55
CA ALA A 371 -46.67 -1.99 -33.15
C ALA A 371 -45.24 -1.50 -33.10
N ASN A 372 -45.02 -0.28 -33.58
CA ASN A 372 -43.81 0.46 -33.23
C ASN A 372 -43.94 0.82 -31.74
N PRO A 373 -42.96 0.51 -30.88
CA PRO A 373 -42.99 0.98 -29.50
C PRO A 373 -43.00 2.52 -29.52
N MET A 374 -44.00 3.13 -28.87
CA MET A 374 -44.11 4.58 -28.77
C MET A 374 -42.87 5.15 -28.05
N THR A 375 -42.30 6.23 -28.59
CA THR A 375 -41.22 6.98 -27.91
C THR A 375 -41.70 7.44 -26.55
N VAL A 376 -40.94 7.15 -25.49
CA VAL A 376 -41.30 7.52 -24.13
C VAL A 376 -40.51 8.70 -23.61
N LEU A 377 -41.07 9.43 -22.63
CA LEU A 377 -40.41 10.53 -21.95
C LEU A 377 -39.71 10.04 -20.67
N SER A 378 -38.42 10.30 -20.55
CA SER A 378 -37.70 10.30 -19.28
C SER A 378 -37.43 11.73 -18.82
N VAL A 379 -37.89 12.10 -17.62
CA VAL A 379 -37.78 13.48 -17.13
C VAL A 379 -36.46 13.68 -16.39
N ASN A 380 -35.62 14.59 -16.88
CA ASN A 380 -34.35 14.91 -16.26
C ASN A 380 -34.52 15.95 -15.15
N LEU A 381 -34.21 15.57 -13.90
CA LEU A 381 -34.49 16.39 -12.71
C LEU A 381 -33.32 17.30 -12.27
N ASN A 382 -32.26 17.42 -13.08
CA ASN A 382 -31.07 18.20 -12.72
C ASN A 382 -31.40 19.66 -12.37
N LYS A 383 -32.30 20.31 -13.12
CA LYS A 383 -32.63 21.73 -12.87
C LYS A 383 -33.49 21.94 -11.62
N ILE A 384 -34.29 20.95 -11.21
CA ILE A 384 -34.98 20.99 -9.90
C ILE A 384 -33.96 20.99 -8.77
N ALA A 385 -32.96 20.09 -8.84
CA ALA A 385 -31.90 20.03 -7.85
C ALA A 385 -31.02 21.29 -7.85
N LEU A 386 -30.78 21.89 -9.02
CA LEU A 386 -30.08 23.17 -9.13
C LEU A 386 -30.84 24.30 -8.41
N LEU A 387 -32.16 24.40 -8.63
CA LEU A 387 -33.01 25.39 -7.96
C LEU A 387 -33.02 25.18 -6.44
N ARG A 388 -33.09 23.93 -5.99
CA ARG A 388 -32.95 23.59 -4.56
C ARG A 388 -31.58 24.04 -4.04
N ASN A 389 -30.50 23.75 -4.73
CA ASN A 389 -29.15 24.06 -4.26
C ASN A 389 -28.85 25.56 -4.22
N ALA A 390 -29.60 26.38 -4.96
CA ALA A 390 -29.46 27.84 -4.95
C ALA A 390 -29.83 28.48 -3.59
N ARG A 391 -30.50 27.75 -2.69
CA ARG A 391 -30.83 28.21 -1.34
C ARG A 391 -30.75 27.07 -0.33
N GLU A 392 -30.24 27.34 0.87
CA GLU A 392 -30.23 26.34 1.92
C GLU A 392 -31.65 25.83 2.22
N GLY A 393 -31.86 24.52 2.11
CA GLY A 393 -33.15 23.88 2.35
C GLY A 393 -33.35 22.60 1.54
N ALA A 394 -34.57 22.08 1.63
CA ALA A 394 -35.01 20.86 0.94
C ALA A 394 -36.07 21.12 -0.15
N ARG A 395 -36.29 22.39 -0.51
CA ARG A 395 -37.33 22.81 -1.48
C ARG A 395 -36.70 23.50 -2.69
N PRO A 396 -37.12 23.15 -3.92
CA PRO A 396 -38.00 22.03 -4.26
C PRO A 396 -37.37 20.65 -3.94
N SER A 397 -38.22 19.65 -3.66
CA SER A 397 -37.79 18.27 -3.45
C SER A 397 -37.64 17.57 -4.79
N VAL A 398 -36.48 16.95 -5.03
CA VAL A 398 -36.20 16.15 -6.25
C VAL A 398 -37.09 14.91 -6.29
N VAL A 399 -37.23 14.22 -5.14
CA VAL A 399 -38.08 13.03 -5.00
C VAL A 399 -39.54 13.37 -5.30
N GLU A 400 -40.01 14.52 -4.84
CA GLU A 400 -41.40 14.91 -5.08
C GLU A 400 -41.65 15.36 -6.52
N ALA A 401 -40.67 16.01 -7.13
CA ALA A 401 -40.72 16.30 -8.56
C ALA A 401 -40.79 15.00 -9.40
N ALA A 402 -40.07 13.94 -8.99
CA ALA A 402 -40.16 12.64 -9.63
C ALA A 402 -41.58 12.05 -9.54
N ARG A 403 -42.21 12.05 -8.35
CA ARG A 403 -43.61 11.60 -8.20
C ARG A 403 -44.58 12.35 -9.10
N VAL A 404 -44.45 13.68 -9.15
CA VAL A 404 -45.31 14.53 -9.98
C VAL A 404 -45.11 14.20 -11.46
N ALA A 405 -43.86 14.00 -11.91
CA ALA A 405 -43.56 13.62 -13.28
C ALA A 405 -44.16 12.26 -13.65
N LEU A 406 -44.02 11.27 -12.76
CA LEU A 406 -44.56 9.91 -12.98
C LEU A 406 -46.09 9.90 -12.98
N ALA A 407 -46.71 10.63 -12.06
CA ALA A 407 -48.17 10.80 -12.02
C ALA A 407 -48.72 11.49 -13.28
N ALA A 408 -47.92 12.38 -13.89
CA ALA A 408 -48.25 13.07 -15.15
C ALA A 408 -47.94 12.23 -16.42
N GLY A 409 -47.44 11.00 -16.26
CA GLY A 409 -47.30 10.03 -17.36
C GLY A 409 -45.88 9.82 -17.87
N ALA A 410 -44.85 10.42 -17.26
CA ALA A 410 -43.46 10.09 -17.57
C ALA A 410 -43.19 8.58 -17.37
N LYS A 411 -42.35 7.99 -18.21
CA LYS A 411 -41.99 6.56 -18.16
C LYS A 411 -40.55 6.31 -17.73
N GLY A 412 -39.78 7.37 -17.53
CA GLY A 412 -38.46 7.31 -16.93
C GLY A 412 -38.16 8.55 -16.08
N ILE A 413 -37.17 8.42 -15.22
CA ILE A 413 -36.54 9.53 -14.51
C ILE A 413 -35.05 9.51 -14.83
N THR A 414 -34.52 10.66 -15.22
CA THR A 414 -33.10 10.83 -15.53
C THR A 414 -32.44 11.79 -14.53
N VAL A 415 -31.22 11.46 -14.11
CA VAL A 415 -30.37 12.36 -13.30
C VAL A 415 -28.92 12.27 -13.73
N HIS A 416 -28.19 13.38 -13.56
CA HIS A 416 -26.75 13.43 -13.81
C HIS A 416 -26.02 13.90 -12.54
N PRO A 417 -25.61 12.98 -11.65
CA PRO A 417 -24.75 13.32 -10.52
C PRO A 417 -23.34 13.71 -11.00
N ARG A 418 -23.07 15.01 -11.15
CA ARG A 418 -21.72 15.49 -11.50
C ARG A 418 -20.76 15.38 -10.30
N PRO A 419 -19.44 15.24 -10.54
CA PRO A 419 -18.46 15.10 -9.46
C PRO A 419 -18.44 16.26 -8.47
N ASP A 420 -18.73 17.48 -8.91
CA ASP A 420 -18.79 18.67 -8.06
C ASP A 420 -20.14 18.83 -7.32
N GLN A 421 -21.08 17.91 -7.54
CA GLN A 421 -22.43 17.92 -6.96
C GLN A 421 -23.18 19.25 -7.12
N ARG A 422 -22.92 20.01 -8.21
CA ARG A 422 -23.53 21.34 -8.42
C ARG A 422 -25.07 21.32 -8.44
N HIS A 423 -25.69 20.22 -8.87
CA HIS A 423 -27.14 20.02 -8.86
C HIS A 423 -27.55 18.74 -8.11
N ILE A 424 -27.57 17.61 -8.80
CA ILE A 424 -27.91 16.31 -8.22
C ILE A 424 -26.77 15.90 -7.30
N ARG A 425 -27.13 15.58 -6.07
CA ARG A 425 -26.22 15.05 -5.06
C ARG A 425 -26.30 13.54 -5.01
N THR A 426 -25.27 12.90 -4.47
CA THR A 426 -25.23 11.44 -4.23
C THR A 426 -26.47 10.95 -3.48
N THR A 427 -26.96 11.73 -2.50
CA THR A 427 -28.17 11.41 -1.73
C THR A 427 -29.44 11.42 -2.55
N ASP A 428 -29.52 12.27 -3.58
CA ASP A 428 -30.70 12.34 -4.46
C ASP A 428 -30.81 11.08 -5.30
N VAL A 429 -29.67 10.59 -5.79
CA VAL A 429 -29.59 9.34 -6.58
C VAL A 429 -30.11 8.16 -5.77
N TYR A 430 -29.67 8.04 -4.50
CA TYR A 430 -30.12 6.95 -3.63
C TYR A 430 -31.60 7.05 -3.28
N ALA A 431 -32.10 8.25 -2.98
CA ALA A 431 -33.51 8.46 -2.66
C ALA A 431 -34.42 8.18 -3.87
N LEU A 432 -33.98 8.53 -5.08
CA LEU A 432 -34.73 8.22 -6.31
C LEU A 432 -34.70 6.72 -6.63
N ALA A 433 -33.57 6.04 -6.45
CA ALA A 433 -33.50 4.60 -6.63
C ALA A 433 -34.44 3.86 -5.66
N GLU A 434 -34.48 4.28 -4.39
CA GLU A 434 -35.40 3.74 -3.38
C GLU A 434 -36.87 4.02 -3.74
N LEU A 435 -37.20 5.24 -4.14
CA LEU A 435 -38.55 5.62 -4.60
C LEU A 435 -39.02 4.72 -5.75
N LEU A 436 -38.20 4.59 -6.79
CA LEU A 436 -38.57 3.85 -7.99
C LEU A 436 -38.68 2.34 -7.71
N ALA A 437 -37.79 1.78 -6.90
CA ALA A 437 -37.85 0.38 -6.51
C ALA A 437 -39.07 0.06 -5.64
N SER A 438 -39.48 0.97 -4.75
CA SER A 438 -40.57 0.73 -3.79
C SER A 438 -41.96 1.06 -4.32
N GLU A 439 -42.09 2.11 -5.12
CA GLU A 439 -43.41 2.67 -5.47
C GLU A 439 -43.72 2.65 -6.96
N TYR A 440 -42.71 2.55 -7.83
CA TYR A 440 -42.89 2.55 -9.28
C TYR A 440 -42.11 1.41 -9.95
N PRO A 441 -42.31 0.14 -9.53
CA PRO A 441 -41.60 -1.00 -10.12
C PRO A 441 -41.93 -1.09 -11.62
N GLY A 442 -40.91 -0.95 -12.47
CA GLY A 442 -41.04 -0.96 -13.92
C GLY A 442 -40.88 0.41 -14.59
N ILE A 443 -40.76 1.51 -13.84
CA ILE A 443 -40.27 2.78 -14.37
C ILE A 443 -38.75 2.75 -14.48
N GLU A 444 -38.21 3.18 -15.61
CA GLU A 444 -36.76 3.18 -15.83
C GLU A 444 -36.10 4.33 -15.05
N PHE A 445 -35.07 3.99 -14.28
CA PHE A 445 -34.14 4.97 -13.73
C PHE A 445 -32.93 5.06 -14.64
N ASN A 446 -32.64 6.25 -15.16
CA ASN A 446 -31.46 6.53 -15.96
C ASN A 446 -30.48 7.41 -15.16
N ILE A 447 -29.24 6.93 -15.01
CA ILE A 447 -28.15 7.70 -14.40
C ILE A 447 -27.15 8.09 -15.48
N GLU A 448 -27.05 9.39 -15.76
CA GLU A 448 -26.05 9.97 -16.62
C GLU A 448 -24.74 10.23 -15.87
N GLY A 449 -23.59 10.05 -16.52
CA GLY A 449 -22.32 10.53 -15.96
C GLY A 449 -21.08 10.12 -16.73
N ASN A 450 -19.95 10.73 -16.39
CA ASN A 450 -18.65 10.32 -16.91
C ASN A 450 -18.14 9.08 -16.16
N PRO A 451 -17.97 7.92 -16.84
CA PRO A 451 -17.50 6.68 -16.21
C PRO A 451 -16.03 6.72 -15.77
N MET A 452 -15.27 7.75 -16.19
CA MET A 452 -13.88 7.99 -15.80
C MET A 452 -13.76 8.94 -14.59
N ALA A 453 -14.87 9.53 -14.13
CA ALA A 453 -14.84 10.47 -13.01
C ALA A 453 -14.56 9.74 -11.69
N ASN A 454 -13.50 10.18 -11.00
CA ASN A 454 -13.05 9.57 -9.75
C ASN A 454 -13.90 10.02 -8.55
N ALA A 455 -13.91 9.18 -7.51
CA ALA A 455 -14.39 9.58 -6.20
C ALA A 455 -13.60 10.80 -5.69
N ASN A 456 -14.27 11.71 -4.98
CA ASN A 456 -13.65 12.91 -4.46
C ASN A 456 -14.09 13.24 -3.02
N ALA A 457 -13.33 14.10 -2.36
CA ALA A 457 -13.61 14.55 -0.99
C ALA A 457 -14.89 15.39 -0.88
N GLY A 458 -15.45 15.84 -2.01
CA GLY A 458 -16.71 16.57 -2.09
C GLY A 458 -17.94 15.67 -1.90
N GLY A 459 -17.77 14.36 -1.71
CA GLY A 459 -18.87 13.41 -1.44
C GLY A 459 -19.44 12.72 -2.68
N TYR A 460 -18.79 12.88 -3.84
CA TYR A 460 -19.09 12.08 -5.03
C TYR A 460 -18.28 10.77 -4.96
N PRO A 461 -18.94 9.59 -4.96
CA PRO A 461 -18.25 8.31 -4.79
C PRO A 461 -17.69 7.72 -6.09
N GLY A 462 -17.82 8.42 -7.22
CA GLY A 462 -17.55 7.87 -8.56
C GLY A 462 -18.80 7.23 -9.17
N LEU A 463 -18.87 7.19 -10.51
CA LEU A 463 -20.04 6.64 -11.20
C LEU A 463 -20.21 5.15 -10.92
N ASP A 464 -19.12 4.38 -10.89
CA ASP A 464 -19.15 2.93 -10.61
C ASP A 464 -19.94 2.60 -9.34
N ALA A 465 -19.62 3.28 -8.24
CA ALA A 465 -20.23 3.04 -6.94
C ALA A 465 -21.70 3.48 -6.91
N LEU A 466 -22.08 4.49 -7.70
CA LEU A 466 -23.48 4.87 -7.85
C LEU A 466 -24.27 3.79 -8.58
N ILE A 467 -23.76 3.31 -9.72
CA ILE A 467 -24.42 2.26 -10.52
C ILE A 467 -24.49 0.95 -9.74
N GLU A 468 -23.39 0.52 -9.11
CA GLU A 468 -23.35 -0.72 -8.32
C GLU A 468 -24.39 -0.73 -7.20
N ARG A 469 -24.51 0.40 -6.49
CA ARG A 469 -25.40 0.53 -5.34
C ARG A 469 -26.87 0.71 -5.74
N THR A 470 -27.14 1.43 -6.82
CA THR A 470 -28.51 1.81 -7.21
C THR A 470 -29.13 0.88 -8.24
N ARG A 471 -28.31 0.10 -8.97
CA ARG A 471 -28.74 -0.87 -9.97
C ARG A 471 -29.78 -0.27 -10.94
N PRO A 472 -29.49 0.89 -11.56
CA PRO A 472 -30.45 1.58 -12.41
C PRO A 472 -30.76 0.73 -13.66
N ALA A 473 -31.95 0.93 -14.23
CA ALA A 473 -32.32 0.26 -15.47
C ALA A 473 -31.40 0.68 -16.64
N GLN A 474 -30.97 1.94 -16.64
CA GLN A 474 -30.08 2.50 -17.66
C GLN A 474 -28.95 3.35 -17.05
N ALA A 475 -27.79 3.30 -17.68
CA ALA A 475 -26.68 4.22 -17.44
C ALA A 475 -26.29 4.87 -18.77
N THR A 476 -26.48 6.19 -18.90
CA THR A 476 -26.04 6.97 -20.08
C THR A 476 -24.64 7.55 -19.81
N LEU A 477 -23.65 7.12 -20.58
CA LEU A 477 -22.26 7.54 -20.38
C LEU A 477 -21.93 8.75 -21.24
N VAL A 478 -21.48 9.82 -20.60
CA VAL A 478 -21.11 11.09 -21.26
C VAL A 478 -19.59 11.32 -21.18
N PRO A 479 -18.96 11.97 -22.19
CA PRO A 479 -17.52 12.23 -22.21
C PRO A 479 -17.08 13.48 -21.42
N ASP A 480 -18.01 14.14 -20.71
CA ASP A 480 -17.82 15.42 -20.03
C ASP A 480 -16.58 15.50 -19.14
N SER A 481 -15.85 16.61 -19.23
CA SER A 481 -14.84 16.96 -18.24
C SER A 481 -15.45 17.51 -16.95
N ASP A 482 -14.71 17.43 -15.83
CA ASP A 482 -15.18 17.87 -14.50
C ASP A 482 -15.67 19.34 -14.47
N ASN A 483 -15.10 20.20 -15.30
CA ASN A 483 -15.40 21.64 -15.32
C ASN A 483 -16.49 22.04 -16.34
N GLN A 484 -17.00 21.09 -17.13
CA GLN A 484 -17.95 21.40 -18.21
C GLN A 484 -19.32 21.78 -17.65
N LEU A 485 -19.99 22.78 -18.26
CA LEU A 485 -21.31 23.28 -17.81
C LEU A 485 -22.46 22.32 -18.16
N THR A 486 -22.47 21.80 -19.39
CA THR A 486 -23.43 20.83 -19.94
C THR A 486 -22.72 19.95 -20.98
N SER A 487 -23.19 18.72 -21.24
CA SER A 487 -22.66 17.88 -22.32
C SER A 487 -22.84 18.58 -23.65
N ASP A 488 -21.78 18.81 -24.42
CA ASP A 488 -21.82 19.61 -25.66
C ASP A 488 -21.20 18.87 -26.86
N HIS A 489 -20.83 17.61 -26.68
CA HIS A 489 -20.34 16.69 -27.72
C HIS A 489 -20.53 15.23 -27.28
N GLY A 490 -20.61 14.33 -28.25
CA GLY A 490 -20.62 12.89 -28.03
C GLY A 490 -19.22 12.28 -27.82
N TRP A 491 -19.17 10.98 -27.53
CA TRP A 491 -17.90 10.27 -27.43
C TRP A 491 -17.13 10.27 -28.76
N ASN A 492 -15.83 10.58 -28.70
CA ASN A 492 -14.93 10.33 -29.82
C ASN A 492 -14.39 8.89 -29.78
N LEU A 493 -14.93 8.03 -30.64
CA LEU A 493 -14.58 6.60 -30.72
C LEU A 493 -13.75 6.26 -31.97
N THR A 494 -13.07 7.24 -32.56
CA THR A 494 -12.19 7.03 -33.74
C THR A 494 -11.13 5.94 -33.49
N THR A 495 -10.71 5.79 -32.23
CA THR A 495 -9.84 4.71 -31.76
C THR A 495 -10.52 3.92 -30.66
N PHE A 496 -10.35 2.60 -30.66
CA PHE A 496 -10.98 1.72 -29.66
C PHE A 496 -10.52 2.08 -28.24
N ASN A 497 -11.47 2.38 -27.37
CA ASN A 497 -11.26 2.75 -25.98
C ASN A 497 -11.57 1.55 -25.07
N SER A 498 -10.54 0.76 -24.75
CA SER A 498 -10.69 -0.42 -23.89
C SER A 498 -11.25 -0.09 -22.51
N LYS A 499 -10.88 1.05 -21.92
CA LYS A 499 -11.41 1.46 -20.61
C LYS A 499 -12.91 1.71 -20.66
N LEU A 500 -13.41 2.32 -21.74
CA LEU A 500 -14.85 2.51 -21.92
C LEU A 500 -15.56 1.16 -22.07
N ALA A 501 -15.01 0.24 -22.88
CA ALA A 501 -15.55 -1.11 -23.03
C ALA A 501 -15.59 -1.88 -21.68
N ASP A 502 -14.54 -1.77 -20.87
CA ASP A 502 -14.49 -2.36 -19.54
C ASP A 502 -15.59 -1.80 -18.61
N LYS A 503 -15.86 -0.48 -18.69
CA LYS A 503 -16.94 0.16 -17.92
C LYS A 503 -18.32 -0.25 -18.39
N ILE A 504 -18.51 -0.36 -19.70
CA ILE A 504 -19.78 -0.87 -20.27
C ILE A 504 -20.03 -2.28 -19.74
N ALA A 505 -19.06 -3.18 -19.84
CA ALA A 505 -19.17 -4.55 -19.33
C ALA A 505 -19.42 -4.59 -17.81
N LEU A 506 -18.75 -3.72 -17.04
CA LEU A 506 -18.96 -3.60 -15.61
C LEU A 506 -20.40 -3.21 -15.26
N TYR A 507 -20.94 -2.17 -15.89
CA TYR A 507 -22.30 -1.70 -15.59
C TYR A 507 -23.36 -2.69 -16.06
N GLN A 508 -23.12 -3.38 -17.17
CA GLN A 508 -23.95 -4.50 -17.61
C GLN A 508 -23.95 -5.66 -16.60
N SER A 509 -22.80 -5.96 -15.99
CA SER A 509 -22.73 -6.97 -14.91
C SER A 509 -23.56 -6.58 -13.68
N TYR A 510 -23.84 -5.29 -13.51
CA TYR A 510 -24.75 -4.78 -12.48
C TYR A 510 -26.22 -4.81 -12.89
N GLY A 511 -26.53 -5.18 -14.13
CA GLY A 511 -27.88 -5.23 -14.68
C GLY A 511 -28.33 -3.94 -15.37
N ALA A 512 -27.46 -2.92 -15.45
CA ALA A 512 -27.78 -1.68 -16.13
C ALA A 512 -27.60 -1.82 -17.65
N ARG A 513 -28.60 -1.38 -18.42
CA ARG A 513 -28.45 -1.17 -19.85
C ARG A 513 -27.57 0.06 -20.09
N VAL A 514 -26.56 -0.05 -20.94
CA VAL A 514 -25.62 1.06 -21.18
C VAL A 514 -25.94 1.78 -22.48
N SER A 515 -26.15 3.09 -22.37
CA SER A 515 -26.30 4.03 -23.47
C SER A 515 -25.05 4.90 -23.59
N LEU A 516 -24.54 5.16 -24.80
CA LEU A 516 -23.46 6.13 -25.02
C LEU A 516 -24.01 7.43 -25.61
N PHE A 517 -23.60 8.56 -25.07
CA PHE A 517 -23.94 9.87 -25.62
C PHE A 517 -23.12 10.13 -26.90
N MET A 518 -23.79 10.29 -28.04
CA MET A 518 -23.17 10.30 -29.37
C MET A 518 -23.68 11.47 -30.23
N ASP A 519 -22.79 12.03 -31.04
CA ASP A 519 -23.18 12.86 -32.17
C ASP A 519 -23.83 11.99 -33.28
N PRO A 520 -24.63 12.56 -34.21
CA PRO A 520 -25.22 11.82 -35.33
C PRO A 520 -24.18 11.45 -36.42
N ASP A 521 -23.11 10.75 -36.01
CA ASP A 521 -21.96 10.34 -36.82
C ASP A 521 -21.93 8.81 -36.97
N ILE A 522 -22.33 8.31 -38.15
CA ILE A 522 -22.49 6.87 -38.45
C ILE A 522 -21.23 6.04 -38.14
N PRO A 523 -20.02 6.40 -38.64
CA PRO A 523 -18.79 5.74 -38.26
C PRO A 523 -18.60 5.58 -36.75
N GLN A 524 -18.93 6.60 -35.95
CA GLN A 524 -18.78 6.55 -34.50
C GLN A 524 -19.88 5.74 -33.82
N ILE A 525 -21.11 5.78 -34.33
CA ILE A 525 -22.22 4.93 -33.89
C ILE A 525 -21.88 3.45 -34.08
N GLN A 526 -21.24 3.09 -35.21
CA GLN A 526 -20.76 1.73 -35.43
C GLN A 526 -19.76 1.31 -34.35
N GLN A 527 -18.88 2.22 -33.94
CA GLN A 527 -17.93 1.95 -32.86
C GLN A 527 -18.63 1.79 -31.50
N ALA A 528 -19.72 2.51 -31.22
CA ALA A 528 -20.47 2.34 -29.97
C ALA A 528 -20.93 0.88 -29.77
N GLN A 529 -21.42 0.22 -30.83
CA GLN A 529 -21.76 -1.21 -30.81
C GLN A 529 -20.52 -2.08 -30.53
N ALA A 530 -19.38 -1.78 -31.16
CA ALA A 530 -18.15 -2.53 -30.98
C ALA A 530 -17.60 -2.45 -29.54
N HIS A 531 -17.91 -1.38 -28.80
CA HIS A 531 -17.58 -1.26 -27.38
C HIS A 531 -18.58 -1.97 -26.45
N GLY A 532 -19.63 -2.59 -27.01
CA GLY A 532 -20.63 -3.37 -26.27
C GLY A 532 -21.83 -2.57 -25.76
N ALA A 533 -22.00 -1.31 -26.18
CA ALA A 533 -23.17 -0.52 -25.80
C ALA A 533 -24.46 -1.17 -26.33
N GLN A 534 -25.56 -1.02 -25.59
CA GLN A 534 -26.88 -1.53 -25.99
C GLN A 534 -27.76 -0.43 -26.56
N ARG A 535 -27.46 0.83 -26.22
CA ARG A 535 -28.10 2.00 -26.79
C ARG A 535 -27.09 3.10 -27.11
N ILE A 536 -27.53 4.06 -27.91
CA ILE A 536 -26.92 5.38 -28.01
C ILE A 536 -27.94 6.44 -27.61
N GLU A 537 -27.49 7.59 -27.15
CA GLU A 537 -28.29 8.78 -26.96
C GLU A 537 -27.77 9.88 -27.88
N LEU A 538 -28.57 10.26 -28.88
CA LEU A 538 -28.18 11.28 -29.85
C LEU A 538 -28.22 12.66 -29.20
N TYR A 539 -27.09 13.36 -29.23
CA TYR A 539 -26.97 14.75 -28.78
C TYR A 539 -27.72 15.69 -29.72
N THR A 540 -28.86 16.24 -29.30
CA THR A 540 -29.73 17.07 -30.17
C THR A 540 -29.52 18.58 -30.06
N GLY A 541 -28.53 19.07 -29.31
CA GLY A 541 -28.25 20.51 -29.16
C GLY A 541 -28.12 21.26 -30.49
N PRO A 542 -27.27 20.81 -31.44
CA PRO A 542 -27.13 21.47 -32.74
C PRO A 542 -28.42 21.48 -33.56
N PHE A 543 -29.30 20.48 -33.39
CA PHE A 543 -30.61 20.48 -34.04
C PHE A 543 -31.55 21.52 -33.40
N ALA A 544 -31.58 21.59 -32.07
CA ALA A 544 -32.40 22.55 -31.33
C ALA A 544 -31.99 24.00 -31.63
N ASP A 545 -30.69 24.29 -31.67
CA ASP A 545 -30.15 25.62 -32.00
C ASP A 545 -30.58 26.05 -33.42
N LEU A 546 -30.36 25.17 -34.42
CA LEU A 546 -30.78 25.43 -35.80
C LEU A 546 -32.29 25.64 -35.93
N TYR A 547 -33.08 24.85 -35.19
CA TYR A 547 -34.53 24.97 -35.18
C TYR A 547 -34.96 26.33 -34.61
N SER A 548 -34.33 26.78 -33.52
CA SER A 548 -34.62 28.08 -32.91
C SER A 548 -34.21 29.24 -33.80
N GLU A 549 -33.13 29.13 -34.57
CA GLU A 549 -32.63 30.22 -35.42
C GLU A 549 -33.43 30.37 -36.71
N HIS A 550 -33.85 29.26 -37.33
CA HIS A 550 -34.37 29.25 -38.69
C HIS A 550 -35.79 28.71 -38.84
N GLY A 551 -36.33 28.04 -37.81
CA GLY A 551 -37.63 27.39 -37.85
C GLY A 551 -37.66 26.07 -38.64
N ALA A 552 -38.76 25.33 -38.46
CA ALA A 552 -38.94 23.97 -38.97
C ALA A 552 -38.77 23.83 -40.50
N ASP A 553 -39.22 24.83 -41.26
CA ASP A 553 -39.28 24.76 -42.73
C ASP A 553 -37.96 25.11 -43.43
N SER A 554 -36.93 25.50 -42.67
CA SER A 554 -35.64 25.86 -43.27
C SER A 554 -34.91 24.62 -43.79
N GLU A 555 -34.24 24.77 -44.94
CA GLU A 555 -33.43 23.69 -45.54
C GLU A 555 -32.35 23.18 -44.58
N ALA A 556 -31.75 24.07 -43.78
CA ALA A 556 -30.75 23.71 -42.78
C ALA A 556 -31.31 22.77 -41.70
N VAL A 557 -32.52 23.06 -41.17
CA VAL A 557 -33.17 22.21 -40.16
C VAL A 557 -33.59 20.86 -40.76
N GLN A 558 -34.11 20.85 -41.99
CA GLN A 558 -34.47 19.61 -42.66
C GLN A 558 -33.24 18.72 -42.93
N ASN A 559 -32.13 19.30 -43.36
CA ASN A 559 -30.87 18.56 -43.55
C ASN A 559 -30.30 18.03 -42.22
N SER A 560 -30.38 18.82 -41.15
CA SER A 560 -30.04 18.37 -39.80
C SER A 560 -30.92 17.19 -39.39
N PHE A 561 -32.24 17.32 -39.49
CA PHE A 561 -33.19 16.25 -39.20
C PHE A 561 -32.90 14.95 -39.98
N GLN A 562 -32.61 15.04 -41.28
CA GLN A 562 -32.23 13.86 -42.08
C GLN A 562 -30.96 13.18 -41.57
N SER A 563 -30.01 13.94 -41.03
CA SER A 563 -28.79 13.39 -40.43
C SER A 563 -29.10 12.58 -39.17
N TYR A 564 -29.97 13.09 -38.28
CA TYR A 564 -30.43 12.34 -37.10
C TYR A 564 -31.27 11.11 -37.47
N LEU A 565 -32.15 11.23 -38.47
CA LEU A 565 -32.93 10.08 -38.98
C LEU A 565 -32.02 8.99 -39.55
N GLY A 566 -31.01 9.37 -40.33
CA GLY A 566 -30.01 8.44 -40.87
C GLY A 566 -29.22 7.74 -39.75
N ALA A 567 -28.76 8.50 -38.76
CA ALA A 567 -28.06 7.97 -37.59
C ALA A 567 -28.93 6.98 -36.78
N ALA A 568 -30.18 7.33 -36.50
CA ALA A 568 -31.11 6.50 -35.74
C ALA A 568 -31.46 5.19 -36.48
N ARG A 569 -31.72 5.27 -37.79
CA ARG A 569 -31.94 4.09 -38.63
C ARG A 569 -30.74 3.16 -38.64
N TYR A 570 -29.55 3.71 -38.81
CA TYR A 570 -28.33 2.93 -38.82
C TYR A 570 -28.09 2.23 -37.48
N ALA A 571 -28.27 2.94 -36.36
CA ALA A 571 -28.16 2.38 -35.01
C ALA A 571 -29.11 1.18 -34.81
N ASN A 572 -30.40 1.34 -35.15
CA ASN A 572 -31.37 0.23 -35.06
C ASN A 572 -31.00 -0.94 -35.99
N GLN A 573 -30.50 -0.69 -37.20
CA GLN A 573 -30.06 -1.73 -38.13
C GLN A 573 -28.91 -2.58 -37.58
N ILE A 574 -28.01 -1.98 -36.80
CA ILE A 574 -26.94 -2.69 -36.10
C ILE A 574 -27.35 -3.17 -34.71
N GLY A 575 -28.63 -3.11 -34.35
CA GLY A 575 -29.16 -3.65 -33.09
C GLY A 575 -28.92 -2.78 -31.84
N LEU A 576 -28.52 -1.51 -32.02
CA LEU A 576 -28.50 -0.53 -30.94
C LEU A 576 -29.88 0.11 -30.79
N GLY A 577 -30.40 0.20 -29.57
CA GLY A 577 -31.56 1.07 -29.31
C GLY A 577 -31.16 2.54 -29.37
N VAL A 578 -32.09 3.42 -29.75
CA VAL A 578 -31.82 4.86 -29.90
C VAL A 578 -32.60 5.64 -28.87
N ASN A 579 -31.89 6.38 -28.04
CA ASN A 579 -32.43 7.47 -27.26
C ASN A 579 -32.03 8.79 -27.94
N ALA A 580 -32.69 9.87 -27.54
CA ALA A 580 -32.24 11.22 -27.84
C ALA A 580 -32.54 12.12 -26.65
N GLY A 581 -32.09 13.35 -26.72
CA GLY A 581 -32.33 14.32 -25.68
C GLY A 581 -31.30 15.42 -25.73
N HIS A 582 -31.43 16.35 -24.79
CA HIS A 582 -30.70 17.61 -24.74
C HIS A 582 -31.28 18.69 -25.68
N ASP A 583 -31.71 19.80 -25.08
CA ASP A 583 -32.34 20.97 -25.71
C ASP A 583 -33.58 20.74 -26.59
N LEU A 584 -34.19 19.54 -26.53
CA LEU A 584 -35.53 19.32 -27.07
C LEU A 584 -36.60 20.03 -26.22
N ASP A 585 -37.51 20.73 -26.89
CA ASP A 585 -38.63 21.49 -26.30
C ASP A 585 -39.97 21.15 -26.97
N LEU A 586 -41.08 21.72 -26.49
CA LEU A 586 -42.42 21.46 -27.06
C LEU A 586 -42.56 21.83 -28.54
N HIS A 587 -41.70 22.70 -29.07
CA HIS A 587 -41.75 23.14 -30.47
C HIS A 587 -40.97 22.18 -31.36
N ASN A 588 -39.68 21.99 -31.09
CA ASN A 588 -38.79 21.19 -31.92
C ASN A 588 -39.04 19.68 -31.79
N LEU A 589 -39.59 19.21 -30.66
CA LEU A 589 -39.93 17.81 -30.44
C LEU A 589 -41.00 17.30 -31.41
N THR A 590 -41.89 18.18 -31.87
CA THR A 590 -42.94 17.82 -32.84
C THR A 590 -42.38 17.37 -34.18
N LEU A 591 -41.25 17.95 -34.60
CA LEU A 591 -40.51 17.49 -35.78
C LEU A 591 -39.67 16.26 -35.41
N PHE A 592 -38.93 16.31 -34.31
CA PHE A 592 -37.99 15.25 -33.95
C PHE A 592 -38.66 13.89 -33.69
N LYS A 593 -39.88 13.86 -33.14
CA LYS A 593 -40.64 12.62 -32.89
C LYS A 593 -40.97 11.81 -34.15
N GLN A 594 -40.83 12.42 -35.34
CA GLN A 594 -41.04 11.71 -36.60
C GLN A 594 -39.96 10.64 -36.85
N ILE A 595 -38.84 10.69 -36.11
CA ILE A 595 -37.83 9.62 -36.07
C ILE A 595 -38.35 8.48 -35.19
N THR A 596 -39.13 7.58 -35.80
CA THR A 596 -39.79 6.47 -35.09
C THR A 596 -38.83 5.44 -34.47
N GLU A 597 -37.57 5.50 -34.85
CA GLU A 597 -36.48 4.67 -34.35
C GLU A 597 -36.06 5.05 -32.92
N VAL A 598 -36.43 6.25 -32.44
CA VAL A 598 -36.13 6.74 -31.08
C VAL A 598 -37.09 6.11 -30.07
N ALA A 599 -36.55 5.34 -29.12
CA ALA A 599 -37.30 4.66 -28.07
C ALA A 599 -37.59 5.55 -26.86
N GLU A 600 -36.68 6.46 -26.51
CA GLU A 600 -36.77 7.33 -25.33
C GLU A 600 -36.20 8.72 -25.62
N VAL A 601 -36.83 9.76 -25.06
CA VAL A 601 -36.26 11.11 -24.97
C VAL A 601 -36.02 11.52 -23.52
N SER A 602 -34.78 11.90 -23.19
CA SER A 602 -34.40 12.46 -21.87
C SER A 602 -34.43 13.99 -21.92
N ILE A 603 -35.50 14.61 -21.39
CA ILE A 603 -35.71 16.07 -21.48
C ILE A 603 -35.68 16.69 -20.08
N GLY A 604 -34.87 17.75 -19.94
CA GLY A 604 -34.64 18.44 -18.65
C GLY A 604 -34.88 19.93 -18.72
N HIS A 605 -33.93 20.70 -19.27
CA HIS A 605 -33.93 22.15 -19.14
C HIS A 605 -35.21 22.83 -19.68
N ALA A 606 -35.58 22.56 -20.93
CA ALA A 606 -36.78 23.13 -21.56
C ALA A 606 -38.06 22.76 -20.79
N LEU A 607 -38.22 21.49 -20.41
CA LEU A 607 -39.36 21.02 -19.62
C LEU A 607 -39.49 21.76 -18.28
N ILE A 608 -38.36 22.01 -17.59
CA ILE A 608 -38.37 22.78 -16.35
C ILE A 608 -38.64 24.27 -16.59
N CYS A 609 -38.18 24.86 -17.70
CA CYS A 609 -38.55 26.22 -18.09
C CYS A 609 -40.07 26.34 -18.30
N ASP A 610 -40.66 25.43 -19.07
CA ASP A 610 -42.11 25.35 -19.28
C ASP A 610 -42.86 25.16 -17.94
N ALA A 611 -42.32 24.34 -17.05
CA ALA A 611 -42.90 24.10 -15.72
C ALA A 611 -42.92 25.35 -14.81
N LEU A 612 -42.06 26.35 -15.05
CA LEU A 612 -42.13 27.62 -14.32
C LEU A 612 -43.35 28.45 -14.73
N GLU A 613 -43.84 28.28 -15.97
CA GLU A 613 -45.00 29.01 -16.49
C GLU A 613 -46.31 28.27 -16.23
N MET A 614 -46.36 26.95 -16.50
CA MET A 614 -47.59 26.16 -16.45
C MET A 614 -47.66 25.15 -15.29
N GLY A 615 -46.59 25.01 -14.51
CA GLY A 615 -46.46 23.99 -13.45
C GLY A 615 -45.93 22.65 -13.96
N LEU A 616 -45.23 21.91 -13.10
CA LEU A 616 -44.53 20.67 -13.48
C LEU A 616 -45.45 19.58 -14.03
N SER A 617 -46.60 19.33 -13.39
CA SER A 617 -47.55 18.30 -13.85
C SER A 617 -48.11 18.62 -15.24
N ALA A 618 -48.44 19.89 -15.51
CA ALA A 618 -48.99 20.31 -16.79
C ALA A 618 -47.91 20.26 -17.88
N SER A 619 -46.69 20.70 -17.56
CA SER A 619 -45.53 20.60 -18.47
C SER A 619 -45.27 19.15 -18.87
N VAL A 620 -45.10 18.23 -17.91
CA VAL A 620 -44.87 16.80 -18.22
C VAL A 620 -46.02 16.21 -19.06
N THR A 621 -47.27 16.54 -18.75
CA THR A 621 -48.43 16.09 -19.54
C THR A 621 -48.36 16.61 -20.99
N ALA A 622 -47.91 17.85 -21.19
CA ALA A 622 -47.75 18.44 -22.52
C ALA A 622 -46.67 17.72 -23.34
N TYR A 623 -45.51 17.39 -22.74
CA TYR A 623 -44.45 16.64 -23.42
C TYR A 623 -44.88 15.20 -23.73
N VAL A 624 -45.54 14.51 -22.80
CA VAL A 624 -46.09 13.16 -23.04
C VAL A 624 -47.10 13.20 -24.19
N LYS A 625 -47.97 14.21 -24.23
CA LYS A 625 -48.91 14.42 -25.33
C LYS A 625 -48.22 14.77 -26.64
N ALA A 626 -47.11 15.50 -26.61
CA ALA A 626 -46.34 15.82 -27.81
C ALA A 626 -45.72 14.55 -28.41
N LEU A 627 -45.37 13.56 -27.60
CA LEU A 627 -44.84 12.25 -28.05
C LEU A 627 -45.92 11.24 -28.46
N ALA A 628 -47.14 11.39 -27.95
CA ALA A 628 -48.31 10.64 -28.43
C ALA A 628 -48.66 11.00 -29.89
#